data_AF-A0A378TWT4-F1
#
_entry.id   AF-A0A378TWT4-F1
#
_cell.length_a   1.000
_cell.length_b   1.000
_cell.length_c   1.000
_cell.angle_alpha   90.00
_cell.angle_beta   90.00
_cell.angle_gamma   90.00
#
_symmetry.space_group_name_H-M   'P 1'
#
loop_
_entity.id
_entity.type
_entity.pdbx_description
1 polymer ?
#
loop_
_entity_poly.entity_id
_entity_poly.type
_entity_poly.pdbx_seq_one_letter_code
_entity_poly.pdbx_strand_id
1 'polypeptide(L)'
;MANYNQDGGSTIKKAGTSPIGNGTTTKPTNTSKDVKLKTITIHIFFDGTGNNIYNSAAHRDPELKHLDRPSQRSYTNYYSNIALLFEMMEADGNNVIKLYVEGSGTTQYKNDDSQGLGLATGSSGRTTRRNSLTSQLHRMVQKTNIEPANIIFNVYGFSRGAAWARHFCSHIKQTETFKRSKINFVGILDTVSSDDVKHYNDVKELGLDIGKPQDINYIFHLTAQNDYRYHFPLTQIKGAIKDGIGFECSLPGAHSDIGGGYPEEYREVSRKLTTDYRQDKEYIDYNWFVSKGYYTKKQLTEKPVTGRTAQEHGRLMQVYAKRTVKFHYQFICFEILKAVAIKKAGIGLENIIPLQTHKTKIKKNTMP
;
A
#
# COMPACT_ATOMS: atom_id res chain seq x y z
N MET A 1 -64.57 -21.25 -12.97
CA MET A 1 -64.45 -20.56 -11.66
C MET A 1 -64.21 -21.64 -10.62
N ALA A 2 -62.95 -21.92 -10.28
CA ALA A 2 -62.15 -21.28 -9.23
C ALA A 2 -62.53 -21.75 -7.80
N ASN A 3 -61.57 -22.50 -7.22
CA ASN A 3 -61.32 -22.77 -5.80
C ASN A 3 -62.35 -23.65 -5.05
N TYR A 4 -62.01 -24.56 -4.12
CA TYR A 4 -60.98 -24.52 -3.07
C TYR A 4 -60.49 -25.93 -2.62
N ASN A 5 -59.28 -25.97 -2.05
CA ASN A 5 -58.53 -27.11 -1.51
C ASN A 5 -59.04 -27.70 -0.18
N GLN A 6 -58.51 -28.91 0.13
CA GLN A 6 -58.08 -29.52 1.43
C GLN A 6 -58.76 -30.88 1.61
N ASP A 7 -58.08 -32.04 1.64
CA ASP A 7 -56.98 -32.43 2.52
C ASP A 7 -56.01 -33.43 1.86
N GLY A 8 -54.74 -33.07 1.77
CA GLY A 8 -53.64 -33.98 1.45
C GLY A 8 -52.81 -34.20 2.70
N GLY A 9 -52.98 -35.35 3.35
CA GLY A 9 -52.23 -35.75 4.53
C GLY A 9 -50.72 -35.70 4.30
N SER A 10 -50.05 -34.83 5.04
CA SER A 10 -48.59 -34.73 5.15
C SER A 10 -48.03 -35.96 5.87
N THR A 11 -47.58 -36.97 5.13
CA THR A 11 -46.65 -37.97 5.66
C THR A 11 -45.23 -37.42 5.60
N ILE A 12 -44.73 -37.01 6.76
CA ILE A 12 -43.33 -36.69 7.01
C ILE A 12 -42.48 -37.92 6.62
N LYS A 13 -41.74 -37.86 5.50
CA LYS A 13 -40.71 -38.86 5.19
C LYS A 13 -39.52 -38.66 6.12
N LYS A 14 -39.38 -39.54 7.11
CA LYS A 14 -38.13 -39.72 7.87
C LYS A 14 -36.96 -39.92 6.91
N ALA A 15 -35.80 -39.36 7.25
CA ALA A 15 -34.55 -39.57 6.54
C ALA A 15 -34.31 -41.09 6.36
N GLY A 16 -34.21 -41.54 5.11
CA GLY A 16 -34.02 -42.94 4.79
C GLY A 16 -32.68 -43.43 5.33
N THR A 17 -32.71 -44.38 6.25
CA THR A 17 -31.54 -45.13 6.75
C THR A 17 -31.15 -46.28 5.81
N SER A 18 -31.33 -46.11 4.51
CA SER A 18 -30.95 -47.11 3.52
C SER A 18 -30.11 -46.44 2.43
N PRO A 19 -28.89 -46.93 2.16
CA PRO A 19 -28.04 -46.37 1.11
C PRO A 19 -28.78 -46.41 -0.24
N ILE A 20 -28.66 -45.34 -1.03
CA ILE A 20 -29.28 -45.19 -2.38
C ILE A 20 -28.55 -46.07 -3.42
N GLY A 21 -27.88 -47.15 -2.98
CA GLY A 21 -27.08 -48.05 -3.78
C GLY A 21 -25.81 -48.50 -3.06
N ASN A 22 -25.45 -49.76 -3.26
CA ASN A 22 -24.14 -50.27 -2.88
C ASN A 22 -23.15 -49.82 -3.95
N GLY A 23 -22.43 -48.73 -3.70
CA GLY A 23 -21.29 -48.35 -4.53
C GLY A 23 -20.17 -49.38 -4.35
N THR A 24 -20.00 -50.29 -5.30
CA THR A 24 -18.81 -51.15 -5.35
C THR A 24 -17.62 -50.29 -5.79
N THR A 25 -16.76 -49.93 -4.84
CA THR A 25 -15.44 -49.36 -5.17
C THR A 25 -14.51 -50.52 -5.52
N THR A 26 -14.00 -50.54 -6.75
CA THR A 26 -13.03 -51.54 -7.22
C THR A 26 -11.58 -51.17 -6.90
N LYS A 27 -11.32 -50.19 -6.02
CA LYS A 27 -9.96 -49.75 -5.73
C LYS A 27 -9.42 -50.41 -4.46
N PRO A 28 -8.16 -50.89 -4.46
CA PRO A 28 -7.53 -51.42 -3.25
C PRO A 28 -7.59 -50.37 -2.14
N THR A 29 -7.95 -50.78 -0.93
CA THR A 29 -7.76 -49.99 0.29
C THR A 29 -6.30 -49.51 0.32
N ASN A 30 -6.08 -48.21 0.48
CA ASN A 30 -4.78 -47.50 0.42
C ASN A 30 -4.24 -47.07 -0.95
N THR A 31 -5.09 -46.84 -1.95
CA THR A 31 -4.66 -46.11 -3.17
C THR A 31 -4.78 -44.60 -2.98
N SER A 32 -3.64 -43.90 -2.85
CA SER A 32 -3.55 -42.44 -3.01
C SER A 32 -3.12 -42.09 -4.43
N LYS A 33 -3.57 -40.94 -4.93
CA LYS A 33 -3.07 -40.36 -6.18
C LYS A 33 -2.57 -38.96 -5.84
N ASP A 34 -1.30 -38.70 -6.12
CA ASP A 34 -0.75 -37.36 -6.00
C ASP A 34 -1.45 -36.44 -7.00
N VAL A 35 -2.19 -35.46 -6.49
CA VAL A 35 -2.79 -34.40 -7.30
C VAL A 35 -1.91 -33.17 -7.13
N LYS A 36 -1.11 -32.85 -8.16
CA LYS A 36 -0.45 -31.54 -8.23
C LYS A 36 -1.48 -30.50 -8.67
N LEU A 37 -1.99 -29.73 -7.73
CA LEU A 37 -2.82 -28.58 -8.03
C LEU A 37 -1.94 -27.48 -8.60
N LYS A 38 -2.22 -27.05 -9.83
CA LYS A 38 -1.60 -25.85 -10.41
C LYS A 38 -2.10 -24.64 -9.61
N THR A 39 -1.19 -23.90 -8.98
CA THR A 39 -1.49 -22.65 -8.26
C THR A 39 -0.92 -21.46 -9.01
N ILE A 40 -1.63 -20.34 -8.97
CA ILE A 40 -1.13 -19.04 -9.46
C ILE A 40 -0.99 -18.10 -8.28
N THR A 41 0.22 -17.59 -8.07
CA THR A 41 0.52 -16.58 -7.07
C THR A 41 0.52 -15.21 -7.72
N ILE A 42 -0.25 -14.29 -7.16
CA ILE A 42 -0.42 -12.93 -7.67
C ILE A 42 0.00 -11.94 -6.60
N HIS A 43 1.05 -11.20 -6.89
CA HIS A 43 1.56 -10.13 -6.06
C HIS A 43 1.03 -8.80 -6.56
N ILE A 44 0.34 -8.05 -5.70
CA ILE A 44 -0.32 -6.79 -6.07
C ILE A 44 0.27 -5.66 -5.23
N PHE A 45 0.75 -4.61 -5.89
CA PHE A 45 1.51 -3.54 -5.28
C PHE A 45 0.77 -2.21 -5.45
N PHE A 46 0.23 -1.68 -4.36
CA PHE A 46 -0.48 -0.39 -4.34
C PHE A 46 0.44 0.72 -3.82
N ASP A 47 0.97 1.57 -4.71
CA ASP A 47 1.87 2.63 -4.28
C ASP A 47 1.13 3.79 -3.59
N GLY A 48 1.88 4.56 -2.80
CA GLY A 48 1.42 5.75 -2.10
C GLY A 48 1.24 6.96 -3.01
N THR A 49 0.57 7.97 -2.47
CA THR A 49 0.28 9.21 -3.18
C THR A 49 1.48 9.86 -3.83
N GLY A 50 1.32 10.25 -5.10
CA GLY A 50 2.40 10.94 -5.82
C GLY A 50 3.57 10.04 -6.19
N ASN A 51 3.51 8.73 -5.90
CA ASN A 51 4.54 7.79 -6.29
C ASN A 51 4.13 7.01 -7.55
N ASN A 52 5.07 6.90 -8.48
CA ASN A 52 4.88 6.19 -9.72
C ASN A 52 6.23 5.69 -10.24
N ILE A 53 6.42 4.36 -10.25
CA ILE A 53 7.67 3.73 -10.70
C ILE A 53 8.06 4.17 -12.12
N TYR A 54 7.10 4.31 -13.04
CA TYR A 54 7.38 4.69 -14.43
C TYR A 54 7.85 6.13 -14.54
N ASN A 55 7.20 7.06 -13.81
CA ASN A 55 7.57 8.47 -13.82
C ASN A 55 8.94 8.66 -13.16
N SER A 56 9.19 8.02 -12.01
CA SER A 56 10.49 8.05 -11.33
C SER A 56 11.60 7.46 -12.20
N ALA A 57 11.31 6.46 -13.03
CA ALA A 57 12.26 5.89 -13.98
C ALA A 57 12.52 6.82 -15.17
N ALA A 58 11.50 7.48 -15.73
CA ALA A 58 11.69 8.45 -16.80
C ALA A 58 12.66 9.59 -16.42
N HIS A 59 12.69 9.95 -15.13
CA HIS A 59 13.61 10.96 -14.62
C HIS A 59 15.08 10.51 -14.58
N ARG A 60 15.30 9.21 -14.31
CA ARG A 60 16.61 8.63 -13.95
C ARG A 60 17.24 7.81 -15.06
N ASP A 61 16.44 7.23 -15.93
CA ASP A 61 16.89 6.37 -17.02
C ASP A 61 17.18 7.21 -18.27
N PRO A 62 18.43 7.24 -18.77
CA PRO A 62 18.78 7.97 -19.98
C PRO A 62 17.94 7.58 -21.20
N GLU A 63 17.50 6.32 -21.31
CA GLU A 63 16.69 5.85 -22.43
C GLU A 63 15.25 6.39 -22.38
N LEU A 64 14.75 6.68 -21.18
CA LEU A 64 13.39 7.17 -20.96
C LEU A 64 13.34 8.70 -20.78
N LYS A 65 14.47 9.42 -20.91
CA LYS A 65 14.55 10.85 -20.64
C LYS A 65 13.59 11.70 -21.47
N HIS A 66 13.23 11.24 -22.67
CA HIS A 66 12.23 11.86 -23.54
C HIS A 66 10.80 11.85 -22.97
N LEU A 67 10.53 11.05 -21.93
CA LEU A 67 9.26 10.97 -21.20
C LEU A 67 9.28 11.76 -19.89
N ASP A 68 10.45 12.30 -19.49
CA ASP A 68 10.65 12.99 -18.21
C ASP A 68 9.85 14.30 -18.13
N ARG A 69 9.39 14.61 -16.93
CA ARG A 69 8.71 15.86 -16.59
C ARG A 69 9.29 16.38 -15.26
N PRO A 70 10.45 17.06 -15.28
CA PRO A 70 11.16 17.44 -14.06
C PRO A 70 10.42 18.47 -13.18
N SER A 71 9.36 19.10 -13.70
CA SER A 71 8.47 19.98 -12.91
C SER A 71 7.46 19.21 -12.07
N GLN A 72 7.31 17.90 -12.30
CA GLN A 72 6.32 17.04 -11.64
C GLN A 72 6.97 16.28 -10.48
N ARG A 73 6.21 16.10 -9.40
CA ARG A 73 6.72 15.49 -8.17
C ARG A 73 6.95 14.00 -8.34
N SER A 74 6.05 13.29 -9.03
CA SER A 74 6.18 11.84 -9.23
C SER A 74 7.43 11.42 -10.02
N TYR A 75 7.97 12.33 -10.83
CA TYR A 75 9.20 12.14 -11.59
C TYR A 75 10.43 12.38 -10.73
N THR A 76 10.44 13.48 -9.97
CA THR A 76 11.60 13.88 -9.17
C THR A 76 11.75 13.09 -7.87
N ASN A 77 10.65 12.59 -7.29
CA ASN A 77 10.71 11.62 -6.18
C ASN A 77 11.52 10.38 -6.56
N TYR A 78 12.23 9.80 -5.59
CA TYR A 78 12.81 8.46 -5.75
C TYR A 78 11.71 7.39 -5.66
N TYR A 79 12.07 6.14 -5.99
CA TYR A 79 11.17 5.01 -5.83
C TYR A 79 10.70 4.85 -4.37
N SER A 80 9.43 4.52 -4.21
CA SER A 80 8.88 4.05 -2.95
C SER A 80 9.38 2.64 -2.63
N ASN A 81 9.25 2.22 -1.38
CA ASN A 81 9.56 0.86 -0.97
C ASN A 81 8.63 -0.17 -1.63
N ILE A 82 7.43 0.23 -2.05
CA ILE A 82 6.51 -0.62 -2.83
C ILE A 82 7.00 -0.78 -4.27
N ALA A 83 7.44 0.30 -4.90
CA ALA A 83 8.01 0.28 -6.25
C ALA A 83 9.32 -0.54 -6.29
N LEU A 84 10.20 -0.36 -5.30
CA LEU A 84 11.42 -1.17 -5.15
C LEU A 84 11.09 -2.67 -4.99
N LEU A 85 10.07 -2.99 -4.19
CA LEU A 85 9.65 -4.37 -3.95
C LEU A 85 9.04 -5.02 -5.22
N PHE A 86 8.25 -4.25 -5.96
CA PHE A 86 7.72 -4.67 -7.25
C PHE A 86 8.84 -4.92 -8.28
N GLU A 87 9.83 -4.03 -8.33
CA GLU A 87 10.92 -4.14 -9.31
C GLU A 87 11.81 -5.34 -9.03
N MET A 88 12.20 -5.55 -7.76
CA MET A 88 13.06 -6.68 -7.38
C MET A 88 12.37 -8.04 -7.54
N MET A 89 11.03 -8.07 -7.51
CA MET A 89 10.29 -9.33 -7.55
C MET A 89 10.30 -9.92 -8.95
N GLU A 90 10.71 -11.18 -9.04
CA GLU A 90 10.56 -11.94 -10.27
C GLU A 90 9.16 -12.49 -10.45
N ALA A 91 8.73 -12.51 -11.71
CA ALA A 91 7.45 -13.06 -12.13
C ALA A 91 7.65 -13.74 -13.49
N ASP A 92 7.23 -15.00 -13.60
CA ASP A 92 7.30 -15.76 -14.85
C ASP A 92 6.11 -15.43 -15.79
N GLY A 93 5.13 -14.67 -15.30
CA GLY A 93 3.92 -14.29 -16.04
C GLY A 93 2.90 -15.42 -16.18
N ASN A 94 3.19 -16.60 -15.62
CA ASN A 94 2.39 -17.81 -15.72
C ASN A 94 1.91 -18.29 -14.35
N ASN A 95 2.83 -18.70 -13.48
CA ASN A 95 2.54 -19.19 -12.13
C ASN A 95 2.78 -18.11 -11.08
N VAL A 96 3.65 -17.15 -11.36
CA VAL A 96 3.93 -15.99 -10.50
C VAL A 96 3.70 -14.73 -11.33
N ILE A 97 2.75 -13.91 -10.89
CA ILE A 97 2.33 -12.69 -11.57
C ILE A 97 2.51 -11.53 -10.61
N LYS A 98 3.01 -10.40 -11.12
CA LYS A 98 3.09 -9.13 -10.38
C LYS A 98 2.29 -8.04 -11.07
N LEU A 99 1.50 -7.30 -10.29
CA LEU A 99 0.65 -6.21 -10.76
C LEU A 99 0.98 -4.96 -9.95
N TYR A 100 1.31 -3.88 -10.64
CA TYR A 100 1.61 -2.58 -10.03
C TYR A 100 0.43 -1.63 -10.22
N VAL A 101 -0.01 -1.02 -9.13
CA VAL A 101 -1.05 0.00 -9.09
C VAL A 101 -0.42 1.31 -8.67
N GLU A 102 -0.48 2.29 -9.58
CA GLU A 102 0.09 3.62 -9.40
C GLU A 102 -0.54 4.36 -8.23
N GLY A 103 0.25 5.22 -7.59
CA GLY A 103 -0.22 6.07 -6.52
C GLY A 103 -1.27 7.08 -6.96
N SER A 104 -2.19 7.40 -6.05
CA SER A 104 -3.20 8.45 -6.26
C SER A 104 -2.56 9.76 -6.77
N GLY A 105 -3.18 10.40 -7.75
CA GLY A 105 -2.68 11.66 -8.33
C GLY A 105 -1.55 11.49 -9.34
N THR A 106 -1.23 10.26 -9.75
CA THR A 106 -0.25 10.00 -10.80
C THR A 106 -0.83 9.13 -11.90
N THR A 107 -0.24 9.20 -13.10
CA THR A 107 -0.48 8.27 -14.21
C THR A 107 0.80 8.18 -15.04
N GLN A 108 1.11 6.98 -15.52
CA GLN A 108 2.31 6.68 -16.30
C GLN A 108 2.55 7.70 -17.42
N TYR A 109 3.69 8.37 -17.33
CA TYR A 109 4.20 9.35 -18.28
C TYR A 109 3.31 10.59 -18.51
N LYS A 110 2.33 10.83 -17.64
CA LYS A 110 1.44 12.00 -17.67
C LYS A 110 1.81 12.99 -16.56
N ASN A 111 1.27 14.20 -16.66
CA ASN A 111 1.36 15.18 -15.57
C ASN A 111 0.68 14.64 -14.31
N ASP A 112 1.17 15.09 -13.16
CA ASP A 112 0.54 14.80 -11.88
C ASP A 112 -0.83 15.47 -11.82
N ASP A 113 -1.81 14.73 -11.31
CA ASP A 113 -3.19 15.19 -11.14
C ASP A 113 -3.33 15.77 -9.74
N SER A 114 -3.35 17.10 -9.66
CA SER A 114 -3.47 17.83 -8.39
C SER A 114 -4.76 17.52 -7.63
N GLN A 115 -5.86 17.20 -8.33
CA GLN A 115 -7.11 16.77 -7.70
C GLN A 115 -6.99 15.34 -7.17
N GLY A 116 -6.42 14.42 -7.96
CA GLY A 116 -6.14 13.04 -7.53
C GLY A 116 -5.13 12.94 -6.38
N LEU A 117 -4.18 13.89 -6.28
CA LEU A 117 -3.25 14.02 -5.15
C LEU A 117 -3.95 14.44 -3.85
N GLY A 118 -5.08 15.14 -3.91
CA GLY A 118 -5.82 15.61 -2.74
C GLY A 118 -7.02 14.74 -2.37
N LEU A 119 -7.81 14.33 -3.37
CA LEU A 119 -9.17 13.77 -3.20
C LEU A 119 -9.29 12.30 -3.61
N ALA A 120 -8.23 11.68 -4.14
CA ALA A 120 -8.23 10.27 -4.57
C ALA A 120 -9.42 9.86 -5.48
N THR A 121 -9.98 10.81 -6.25
CA THR A 121 -11.12 10.64 -7.16
C THR A 121 -10.67 10.66 -8.63
N GLY A 122 -11.62 10.48 -9.56
CA GLY A 122 -11.34 10.53 -10.99
C GLY A 122 -10.62 9.30 -11.56
N SER A 123 -9.91 9.49 -12.68
CA SER A 123 -9.24 8.40 -13.41
C SER A 123 -8.07 7.80 -12.64
N SER A 124 -7.46 8.56 -11.71
CA SER A 124 -6.37 8.11 -10.85
C SER A 124 -6.83 7.58 -9.49
N GLY A 125 -8.15 7.60 -9.22
CA GLY A 125 -8.75 7.28 -7.93
C GLY A 125 -8.95 5.79 -7.64
N ARG A 126 -9.21 5.47 -6.36
CA ARG A 126 -9.32 4.10 -5.82
C ARG A 126 -10.25 3.20 -6.64
N THR A 127 -11.47 3.66 -6.89
CA THR A 127 -12.52 2.87 -7.57
C THR A 127 -12.09 2.50 -8.98
N THR A 128 -11.54 3.47 -9.73
CA THR A 128 -11.05 3.24 -11.09
C THR A 128 -9.90 2.24 -11.11
N ARG A 129 -8.90 2.43 -10.23
CA ARG A 129 -7.74 1.53 -10.10
C ARG A 129 -8.14 0.11 -9.71
N ARG A 130 -9.05 -0.03 -8.72
CA ARG A 130 -9.61 -1.31 -8.32
C ARG A 130 -10.36 -1.98 -9.46
N ASN A 131 -11.27 -1.27 -10.13
CA ASN A 131 -12.06 -1.86 -11.22
C ASN A 131 -11.17 -2.32 -12.38
N SER A 132 -10.15 -1.54 -12.72
CA SER A 132 -9.13 -1.94 -13.69
C SER A 132 -8.39 -3.21 -13.24
N LEU A 133 -7.93 -3.26 -11.99
CA LEU A 133 -7.26 -4.43 -11.41
C LEU A 133 -8.17 -5.68 -11.44
N THR A 134 -9.41 -5.58 -10.95
CA THR A 134 -10.37 -6.68 -10.96
C THR A 134 -10.64 -7.17 -12.39
N SER A 135 -10.74 -6.25 -13.36
CA SER A 135 -10.91 -6.59 -14.77
C SER A 135 -9.70 -7.32 -15.35
N GLN A 136 -8.48 -6.95 -14.95
CA GLN A 136 -7.26 -7.66 -15.33
C GLN A 136 -7.22 -9.07 -14.72
N LEU A 137 -7.62 -9.21 -13.45
CA LEU A 137 -7.72 -10.51 -12.77
C LEU A 137 -8.74 -11.43 -13.46
N HIS A 138 -9.91 -10.93 -13.84
CA HIS A 138 -10.90 -11.72 -14.58
C HIS A 138 -10.37 -12.18 -15.93
N ARG A 139 -9.73 -11.29 -16.70
CA ARG A 139 -9.10 -11.65 -17.99
C ARG A 139 -8.04 -12.73 -17.81
N MET A 140 -7.23 -12.65 -16.75
CA MET A 140 -6.21 -13.64 -16.42
C MET A 140 -6.84 -15.00 -16.06
N VAL A 141 -7.89 -15.02 -15.24
CA VAL A 141 -8.60 -16.27 -14.91
C VAL A 141 -9.17 -16.92 -16.17
N GLN A 142 -9.82 -16.14 -17.04
CA GLN A 142 -10.35 -16.62 -18.32
C GLN A 142 -9.25 -17.18 -19.22
N LYS A 143 -8.12 -16.47 -19.35
CA LYS A 143 -7.00 -16.89 -20.21
C LYS A 143 -6.31 -18.15 -19.71
N THR A 144 -6.18 -18.32 -18.39
CA THR A 144 -5.43 -19.43 -17.77
C THR A 144 -6.29 -20.64 -17.45
N ASN A 145 -7.62 -20.47 -17.45
CA ASN A 145 -8.61 -21.44 -16.96
C ASN A 145 -8.25 -21.98 -15.56
N ILE A 146 -7.71 -21.11 -14.71
CA ILE A 146 -7.32 -21.47 -13.34
C ILE A 146 -8.57 -21.51 -12.46
N GLU A 147 -8.69 -22.55 -11.64
CA GLU A 147 -9.68 -22.59 -10.58
C GLU A 147 -9.39 -21.48 -9.56
N PRO A 148 -10.36 -20.60 -9.24
CA PRO A 148 -10.09 -19.48 -8.33
C PRO A 148 -9.62 -19.88 -6.93
N ALA A 149 -9.95 -21.09 -6.48
CA ALA A 149 -9.45 -21.65 -5.22
C ALA A 149 -7.93 -21.91 -5.22
N ASN A 150 -7.31 -22.00 -6.41
CA ASN A 150 -5.87 -22.19 -6.58
C ASN A 150 -5.13 -20.86 -6.76
N ILE A 151 -5.81 -19.73 -6.60
CA ILE A 151 -5.20 -18.39 -6.65
C ILE A 151 -4.76 -17.98 -5.25
N ILE A 152 -3.51 -17.53 -5.15
CA ILE A 152 -2.90 -17.01 -3.93
C ILE A 152 -2.56 -15.54 -4.13
N PHE A 153 -3.18 -14.66 -3.35
CA PHE A 153 -2.89 -13.24 -3.34
C PHE A 153 -1.85 -12.90 -2.26
N ASN A 154 -0.86 -12.11 -2.65
CA ASN A 154 0.02 -11.38 -1.75
C ASN A 154 -0.12 -9.89 -2.08
N VAL A 155 -0.50 -9.08 -1.10
CA VAL A 155 -0.90 -7.69 -1.33
C VAL A 155 0.02 -6.75 -0.57
N TYR A 156 0.49 -5.70 -1.23
CA TYR A 156 1.40 -4.73 -0.65
C TYR A 156 0.86 -3.33 -0.84
N GLY A 157 1.12 -2.43 0.10
CA GLY A 157 0.82 -1.03 -0.15
C GLY A 157 1.45 -0.04 0.81
N PHE A 158 1.51 1.22 0.40
CA PHE A 158 2.01 2.33 1.21
C PHE A 158 0.98 3.46 1.29
N SER A 159 0.79 4.08 2.46
CA SER A 159 -0.06 5.27 2.62
C SER A 159 -1.52 4.99 2.23
N ARG A 160 -2.10 5.79 1.33
CA ARG A 160 -3.39 5.50 0.69
C ARG A 160 -3.37 4.20 -0.12
N GLY A 161 -2.24 3.84 -0.73
CA GLY A 161 -2.06 2.53 -1.36
C GLY A 161 -2.22 1.38 -0.36
N ALA A 162 -1.80 1.55 0.90
CA ALA A 162 -2.06 0.56 1.96
C ALA A 162 -3.55 0.48 2.32
N ALA A 163 -4.27 1.62 2.34
CA ALA A 163 -5.72 1.61 2.51
C ALA A 163 -6.42 0.89 1.33
N TRP A 164 -5.95 1.12 0.10
CA TRP A 164 -6.47 0.46 -1.09
C TRP A 164 -6.18 -1.04 -1.10
N ALA A 165 -5.00 -1.46 -0.63
CA ALA A 165 -4.64 -2.86 -0.42
C ALA A 165 -5.59 -3.55 0.55
N ARG A 166 -5.89 -2.92 1.70
CA ARG A 166 -6.84 -3.45 2.70
C ARG A 166 -8.25 -3.53 2.14
N HIS A 167 -8.72 -2.45 1.50
CA HIS A 167 -10.01 -2.42 0.83
C HIS A 167 -10.11 -3.50 -0.27
N PHE A 168 -9.05 -3.73 -1.06
CA PHE A 168 -8.98 -4.83 -2.03
C PHE A 168 -9.15 -6.18 -1.35
N CYS A 169 -8.46 -6.44 -0.23
CA CYS A 169 -8.58 -7.70 0.50
C CYS A 169 -10.01 -7.96 1.00
N SER A 170 -10.71 -6.92 1.45
CA SER A 170 -12.12 -7.01 1.82
C SER A 170 -13.02 -7.29 0.60
N HIS A 171 -12.83 -6.52 -0.48
CA HIS A 171 -13.69 -6.58 -1.66
C HIS A 171 -13.51 -7.84 -2.51
N ILE A 172 -12.28 -8.36 -2.63
CA ILE A 172 -12.00 -9.54 -3.47
C ILE A 172 -12.72 -10.79 -2.93
N LYS A 173 -12.94 -10.86 -1.61
CA LYS A 173 -13.70 -11.95 -0.97
C LYS A 173 -15.22 -11.83 -1.17
N GLN A 174 -15.71 -10.64 -1.50
CA GLN A 174 -17.10 -10.40 -1.90
C GLN A 174 -17.32 -10.62 -3.40
N THR A 175 -16.24 -10.74 -4.18
CA THR A 175 -16.33 -10.99 -5.63
C THR A 175 -16.53 -12.47 -5.88
N GLU A 176 -17.68 -12.85 -6.45
CA GLU A 176 -18.10 -14.26 -6.59
C GLU A 176 -17.03 -15.17 -7.20
N THR A 177 -16.33 -14.70 -8.25
CA THR A 177 -15.22 -15.44 -8.86
C THR A 177 -14.08 -15.70 -7.90
N PHE A 178 -13.71 -14.74 -7.05
CA PHE A 178 -12.51 -14.82 -6.21
C PHE A 178 -12.78 -15.13 -4.74
N LYS A 179 -14.03 -15.33 -4.33
CA LYS A 179 -14.39 -15.60 -2.92
C LYS A 179 -13.64 -16.79 -2.30
N ARG A 180 -13.27 -17.78 -3.13
CA ARG A 180 -12.54 -18.99 -2.74
C ARG A 180 -11.01 -18.86 -2.84
N SER A 181 -10.49 -17.76 -3.38
CA SER A 181 -9.04 -17.51 -3.44
C SER A 181 -8.45 -17.35 -2.04
N LYS A 182 -7.14 -17.55 -1.89
CA LYS A 182 -6.42 -17.34 -0.63
C LYS A 182 -5.76 -15.97 -0.60
N ILE A 183 -5.80 -15.28 0.55
CA ILE A 183 -4.94 -14.11 0.79
C ILE A 183 -3.84 -14.55 1.76
N ASN A 184 -2.63 -14.74 1.23
CA ASN A 184 -1.54 -15.33 2.00
C ASN A 184 -0.76 -14.29 2.83
N PHE A 185 -0.48 -13.13 2.25
CA PHE A 185 0.29 -12.09 2.91
C PHE A 185 -0.23 -10.70 2.56
N VAL A 186 -0.29 -9.81 3.57
CA VAL A 186 -0.52 -8.39 3.37
C VAL A 186 0.62 -7.60 4.01
N GLY A 187 1.46 -6.95 3.21
CA GLY A 187 2.60 -6.15 3.65
C GLY A 187 2.36 -4.67 3.41
N ILE A 188 2.06 -3.93 4.47
CA ILE A 188 1.65 -2.53 4.38
C ILE A 188 2.61 -1.59 5.12
N LEU A 189 2.74 -0.37 4.61
CA LEU A 189 3.56 0.69 5.16
C LEU A 189 2.66 1.91 5.45
N ASP A 190 2.69 2.35 6.69
CA ASP A 190 2.10 3.58 7.23
C ASP A 190 0.73 3.92 6.65
N THR A 191 -0.27 3.08 6.95
CA THR A 191 -1.60 3.18 6.35
C THR A 191 -2.29 4.48 6.72
N VAL A 192 -2.76 5.22 5.71
CA VAL A 192 -3.55 6.44 5.86
C VAL A 192 -4.89 6.23 5.17
N SER A 193 -5.98 6.26 5.95
CA SER A 193 -7.33 5.95 5.46
C SER A 193 -8.03 7.09 4.74
N SER A 194 -7.52 8.33 4.81
CA SER A 194 -8.23 9.51 4.30
C SER A 194 -8.31 9.48 2.78
N ASP A 195 -9.49 9.18 2.23
CA ASP A 195 -9.77 9.27 0.80
C ASP A 195 -10.18 10.71 0.39
N ASP A 196 -10.60 11.57 1.32
CA ASP A 196 -11.06 12.95 1.06
C ASP A 196 -10.55 13.96 2.12
N VAL A 197 -10.41 15.24 1.75
CA VAL A 197 -10.07 16.40 2.59
C VAL A 197 -11.10 16.63 3.71
N LYS A 198 -12.28 15.99 3.64
CA LYS A 198 -13.37 16.11 4.62
C LYS A 198 -13.58 14.90 5.51
N HIS A 199 -12.99 13.74 5.19
CA HIS A 199 -13.16 12.52 5.97
C HIS A 199 -11.82 11.92 6.41
N TYR A 200 -11.53 12.06 7.70
CA TYR A 200 -10.25 11.67 8.29
C TYR A 200 -10.25 10.24 8.86
N ASN A 201 -11.34 9.46 8.69
CA ASN A 201 -11.44 8.11 9.25
C ASN A 201 -12.52 7.27 8.54
N ASP A 202 -12.19 6.75 7.36
CA ASP A 202 -13.12 5.95 6.54
C ASP A 202 -12.98 4.45 6.81
N VAL A 203 -12.42 4.06 7.95
CA VAL A 203 -12.04 2.67 8.26
C VAL A 203 -13.21 1.70 8.14
N LYS A 204 -14.39 2.08 8.63
CA LYS A 204 -15.60 1.25 8.54
C LYS A 204 -16.17 1.24 7.13
N GLU A 205 -16.27 2.40 6.48
CA GLU A 205 -16.82 2.54 5.13
C GLU A 205 -16.00 1.76 4.11
N LEU A 206 -14.67 1.81 4.24
CA LEU A 206 -13.75 1.15 3.34
C LEU A 206 -13.42 -0.29 3.75
N GLY A 207 -14.01 -0.80 4.85
CA GLY A 207 -13.74 -2.15 5.35
C GLY A 207 -12.25 -2.41 5.58
N LEU A 208 -11.53 -1.42 6.12
CA LEU A 208 -10.07 -1.51 6.30
C LEU A 208 -9.70 -2.47 7.45
N ASP A 209 -10.62 -2.81 8.34
CA ASP A 209 -10.38 -3.85 9.34
C ASP A 209 -10.41 -5.23 8.66
N ILE A 210 -9.22 -5.73 8.33
CA ILE A 210 -8.99 -6.96 7.60
C ILE A 210 -8.30 -7.98 8.50
N GLY A 211 -8.59 -9.27 8.28
CA GLY A 211 -7.97 -10.34 9.04
C GLY A 211 -8.63 -11.69 8.78
N LYS A 212 -8.99 -12.39 9.87
CA LYS A 212 -9.63 -13.71 9.81
C LYS A 212 -10.92 -13.74 8.97
N PRO A 213 -11.83 -12.74 9.01
CA PRO A 213 -13.05 -12.78 8.19
C PRO A 213 -12.77 -12.84 6.68
N GLN A 214 -11.62 -12.33 6.23
CA GLN A 214 -11.18 -12.39 4.83
C GLN A 214 -10.24 -13.57 4.56
N ASP A 215 -10.09 -14.51 5.51
CA ASP A 215 -9.18 -15.65 5.40
C ASP A 215 -7.75 -15.22 5.02
N ILE A 216 -7.25 -14.20 5.74
CA ILE A 216 -5.89 -13.69 5.58
C ILE A 216 -4.96 -14.46 6.52
N ASN A 217 -3.90 -15.02 5.96
CA ASN A 217 -2.93 -15.81 6.73
C ASN A 217 -1.97 -14.95 7.56
N TYR A 218 -1.47 -13.82 7.03
CA TYR A 218 -0.58 -12.95 7.78
C TYR A 218 -0.59 -11.49 7.31
N ILE A 219 -0.58 -10.55 8.25
CA ILE A 219 -0.54 -9.10 7.99
C ILE A 219 0.69 -8.51 8.69
N PHE A 220 1.49 -7.75 7.96
CA PHE A 220 2.67 -7.03 8.45
C PHE A 220 2.51 -5.53 8.18
N HIS A 221 2.71 -4.70 9.20
CA HIS A 221 2.55 -3.25 9.11
C HIS A 221 3.73 -2.52 9.75
N LEU A 222 4.47 -1.72 8.97
CA LEU A 222 5.40 -0.73 9.52
C LEU A 222 4.72 0.62 9.60
N THR A 223 4.92 1.36 10.69
CA THR A 223 4.30 2.68 10.92
C THR A 223 5.34 3.74 11.26
N ALA A 224 5.05 4.99 10.93
CA ALA A 224 5.93 6.12 11.20
C ALA A 224 5.71 6.64 12.63
N GLN A 225 6.78 6.73 13.42
CA GLN A 225 6.73 7.34 14.76
C GLN A 225 6.66 8.87 14.74
N ASN A 226 7.14 9.50 13.65
CA ASN A 226 7.39 10.94 13.60
C ASN A 226 6.61 11.64 12.48
N ASP A 227 5.45 11.13 12.10
CA ASP A 227 4.50 11.87 11.28
C ASP A 227 3.44 12.56 12.14
N TYR A 228 3.51 13.89 12.21
CA TYR A 228 2.62 14.73 13.03
C TYR A 228 1.60 15.50 12.19
N ARG A 229 1.49 15.20 10.89
CA ARG A 229 0.60 15.93 10.01
C ARG A 229 -0.85 15.56 10.31
N TYR A 230 -1.67 16.58 10.56
CA TYR A 230 -3.09 16.42 10.91
C TYR A 230 -3.87 15.58 9.88
N HIS A 231 -3.56 15.70 8.59
CA HIS A 231 -4.24 14.99 7.51
C HIS A 231 -3.65 13.61 7.17
N PHE A 232 -2.78 13.05 8.03
CA PHE A 232 -2.17 11.72 7.85
C PHE A 232 -2.44 10.81 9.07
N PRO A 233 -3.72 10.55 9.42
CA PRO A 233 -4.03 9.70 10.56
C PRO A 233 -3.65 8.24 10.27
N LEU A 234 -2.81 7.68 11.14
CA LEU A 234 -2.43 6.27 11.08
C LEU A 234 -3.64 5.37 11.29
N THR A 235 -3.83 4.42 10.38
CA THR A 235 -4.83 3.35 10.52
C THR A 235 -4.18 2.04 10.96
N GLN A 236 -4.29 1.73 12.25
CA GLN A 236 -3.68 0.53 12.83
C GLN A 236 -4.38 -0.78 12.38
N ILE A 237 -3.72 -1.92 12.66
CA ILE A 237 -4.23 -3.28 12.41
C ILE A 237 -4.62 -4.02 13.70
N LYS A 238 -5.28 -3.34 14.65
CA LYS A 238 -5.59 -3.88 15.99
C LYS A 238 -6.34 -5.22 15.95
N GLY A 239 -7.31 -5.38 15.05
CA GLY A 239 -8.06 -6.63 14.89
C GLY A 239 -7.16 -7.81 14.54
N ALA A 240 -6.32 -7.65 13.52
CA ALA A 240 -5.36 -8.67 13.09
C ALA A 240 -4.35 -9.06 14.18
N ILE A 241 -3.86 -8.10 14.96
CA ILE A 241 -2.96 -8.35 16.10
C ILE A 241 -3.67 -9.18 17.16
N LYS A 242 -4.87 -8.76 17.56
CA LYS A 242 -5.70 -9.50 18.54
C LYS A 242 -5.96 -10.93 18.09
N ASP A 243 -6.12 -11.14 16.79
CA ASP A 243 -6.39 -12.43 16.18
C ASP A 243 -5.14 -13.32 16.02
N GLY A 244 -3.94 -12.83 16.33
CA GLY A 244 -2.69 -13.58 16.23
C GLY A 244 -2.14 -13.74 14.81
N ILE A 245 -2.69 -12.99 13.84
CA ILE A 245 -2.29 -13.03 12.42
C ILE A 245 -1.63 -11.72 11.95
N GLY A 246 -1.51 -10.72 12.84
CA GLY A 246 -0.98 -9.39 12.54
C GLY A 246 0.27 -9.05 13.35
N PHE A 247 1.22 -8.35 12.73
CA PHE A 247 2.35 -7.71 13.39
C PHE A 247 2.46 -6.25 12.94
N GLU A 248 2.45 -5.33 13.90
CA GLU A 248 2.63 -3.89 13.66
C GLU A 248 3.88 -3.42 14.42
N CYS A 249 4.78 -2.71 13.73
CA CYS A 249 5.99 -2.16 14.32
C CYS A 249 6.15 -0.69 13.91
N SER A 250 6.32 0.15 14.93
CA SER A 250 6.53 1.58 14.73
C SER A 250 8.02 1.87 14.69
N LEU A 251 8.49 2.55 13.64
CA LEU A 251 9.89 2.89 13.42
C LEU A 251 10.09 4.42 13.41
N PRO A 252 11.28 4.91 13.83
CA PRO A 252 11.63 6.32 13.67
C PRO A 252 11.47 6.80 12.22
N GLY A 253 11.22 8.10 12.05
CA GLY A 253 11.03 8.71 10.73
C GLY A 253 9.59 9.15 10.47
N ALA A 254 9.45 10.00 9.45
CA ALA A 254 8.17 10.44 8.92
C ALA A 254 7.61 9.44 7.90
N HIS A 255 6.42 9.71 7.38
CA HIS A 255 5.68 8.87 6.44
C HIS A 255 6.50 8.25 5.30
N SER A 256 7.22 9.09 4.55
CA SER A 256 8.03 8.65 3.42
C SER A 256 9.43 8.18 3.84
N ASP A 257 9.82 8.31 5.11
CA ASP A 257 10.97 7.57 5.66
C ASP A 257 10.61 6.09 5.84
N ILE A 258 9.32 5.77 6.04
CA ILE A 258 8.84 4.38 6.12
C ILE A 258 8.48 3.83 4.74
N GLY A 259 7.69 4.58 3.98
CA GLY A 259 7.17 4.14 2.67
C GLY A 259 8.06 4.44 1.47
N GLY A 260 9.03 5.32 1.63
CA GLY A 260 9.82 5.87 0.54
C GLY A 260 9.10 6.94 -0.28
N GLY A 261 9.75 7.39 -1.35
CA GLY A 261 9.23 8.44 -2.24
C GLY A 261 9.75 9.84 -1.94
N TYR A 262 10.78 9.99 -1.11
CA TYR A 262 11.51 11.26 -1.03
C TYR A 262 12.42 11.44 -2.25
N PRO A 263 12.73 12.68 -2.67
CA PRO A 263 13.82 12.91 -3.60
C PRO A 263 15.14 12.49 -2.94
N GLU A 264 16.16 12.19 -3.77
CA GLU A 264 17.45 11.70 -3.27
C GLU A 264 18.12 12.67 -2.28
N GLU A 265 17.89 13.96 -2.50
CA GLU A 265 18.34 15.00 -1.61
C GLU A 265 17.25 16.07 -1.48
N TYR A 266 16.89 16.41 -0.24
CA TYR A 266 16.00 17.53 0.05
C TYR A 266 16.77 18.62 0.80
N ARG A 267 16.81 19.83 0.21
CA ARG A 267 17.50 20.99 0.77
C ARG A 267 16.53 21.95 1.42
N GLU A 268 16.62 22.05 2.74
CA GLU A 268 16.00 23.12 3.51
C GLU A 268 16.98 24.30 3.52
N VAL A 269 16.62 25.41 2.86
CA VAL A 269 17.49 26.59 2.76
C VAL A 269 17.16 27.64 3.83
N SER A 270 15.87 27.87 4.06
CA SER A 270 15.36 28.80 5.08
C SER A 270 13.95 28.40 5.47
N ARG A 271 13.78 27.16 5.94
CA ARG A 271 12.48 26.63 6.35
C ARG A 271 12.05 27.29 7.65
N LYS A 272 10.97 28.09 7.63
CA LYS A 272 10.38 28.62 8.86
C LYS A 272 9.79 27.46 9.68
N LEU A 273 10.18 27.37 10.95
CA LEU A 273 9.69 26.32 11.86
C LEU A 273 8.57 26.78 12.78
N THR A 274 8.43 28.09 13.01
CA THR A 274 7.43 28.66 13.92
C THR A 274 6.24 29.24 13.16
N THR A 275 5.03 28.97 13.63
CA THR A 275 3.78 29.54 13.10
C THR A 275 3.36 30.82 13.82
N ASP A 276 3.65 30.91 15.13
CA ASP A 276 3.22 32.03 15.98
C ASP A 276 4.35 33.04 16.24
N TYR A 277 3.95 34.30 16.43
CA TYR A 277 4.77 35.37 16.97
C TYR A 277 4.60 35.39 18.49
N ARG A 278 5.58 34.99 19.29
CA ARG A 278 5.45 35.05 20.76
C ARG A 278 6.56 35.89 21.40
N GLN A 279 6.17 36.69 22.40
CA GLN A 279 6.99 37.72 23.06
C GLN A 279 7.91 37.17 24.17
N ASP A 280 7.72 35.93 24.62
CA ASP A 280 8.41 35.42 25.81
C ASP A 280 9.75 34.73 25.52
N LYS A 281 10.70 34.94 26.43
CA LYS A 281 12.11 34.48 26.39
C LYS A 281 12.29 32.97 26.55
N GLU A 282 11.24 32.23 26.90
CA GLU A 282 11.27 30.77 26.94
C GLU A 282 10.85 30.21 25.57
N TYR A 283 11.80 30.25 24.62
CA TYR A 283 11.67 29.60 23.31
C TYR A 283 11.57 28.09 23.50
N ILE A 284 10.35 27.60 23.71
CA ILE A 284 10.05 26.17 23.68
C ILE A 284 10.56 25.61 22.35
N ASP A 285 10.30 26.27 21.22
CA ASP A 285 10.54 25.71 19.89
C ASP A 285 12.03 25.45 19.57
N TYR A 286 12.95 26.40 19.76
CA TYR A 286 14.37 26.18 19.42
C TYR A 286 14.96 25.02 20.25
N ASN A 287 14.82 25.11 21.57
CA ASN A 287 15.36 24.10 22.48
C ASN A 287 14.62 22.77 22.33
N TRP A 288 13.34 22.78 22.00
CA TRP A 288 12.56 21.57 21.70
C TRP A 288 13.09 20.90 20.43
N PHE A 289 13.27 21.62 19.32
CA PHE A 289 13.80 21.05 18.07
C PHE A 289 15.19 20.43 18.25
N VAL A 290 16.04 21.07 19.05
CA VAL A 290 17.38 20.56 19.36
C VAL A 290 17.33 19.37 20.32
N SER A 291 16.58 19.47 21.41
CA SER A 291 16.47 18.39 22.42
C SER A 291 15.78 17.13 21.89
N LYS A 292 14.84 17.29 20.96
CA LYS A 292 14.20 16.17 20.24
C LYS A 292 15.05 15.61 19.10
N GLY A 293 16.19 16.22 18.80
CA GLY A 293 17.10 15.74 17.75
C GLY A 293 16.65 16.02 16.32
N TYR A 294 15.63 16.85 16.11
CA TYR A 294 15.19 17.22 14.75
C TYR A 294 16.23 18.07 14.02
N TYR A 295 16.92 18.94 14.77
CA TYR A 295 17.95 19.83 14.23
C TYR A 295 19.11 19.96 15.21
N THR A 296 20.32 20.14 14.68
CA THR A 296 21.45 20.61 15.48
C THR A 296 21.37 22.13 15.65
N LYS A 297 22.02 22.67 16.68
CA LYS A 297 22.10 24.13 16.90
C LYS A 297 22.61 24.88 15.66
N LYS A 298 23.56 24.29 14.93
CA LYS A 298 24.15 24.86 13.69
C LYS A 298 23.18 24.91 12.51
N GLN A 299 22.14 24.08 12.53
CA GLN A 299 21.12 24.04 11.48
C GLN A 299 19.97 25.02 11.73
N LEU A 300 19.94 25.67 12.90
CA LEU A 300 18.90 26.62 13.27
C LEU A 300 19.46 28.04 13.27
N THR A 301 18.64 28.99 12.81
CA THR A 301 18.92 30.42 12.82
C THR A 301 17.70 31.17 13.31
N GLU A 302 17.91 32.20 14.11
CA GLU A 302 16.84 33.09 14.55
C GLU A 302 16.87 34.37 13.72
N LYS A 303 15.72 34.81 13.23
CA LYS A 303 15.59 36.06 12.50
C LYS A 303 14.54 36.95 13.15
N PRO A 304 14.79 38.28 13.27
CA PRO A 304 13.77 39.19 13.75
C PRO A 304 12.60 39.25 12.75
N VAL A 305 11.38 39.33 13.27
CA VAL A 305 10.20 39.65 12.48
C VAL A 305 10.30 41.12 12.05
N THR A 306 9.94 41.41 10.81
CA THR A 306 9.96 42.77 10.24
C THR A 306 8.55 43.21 9.85
N GLY A 307 8.34 44.52 9.68
CA GLY A 307 7.05 45.10 9.27
C GLY A 307 6.12 45.46 10.43
N ARG A 308 4.83 45.71 10.14
CA ARG A 308 3.82 46.22 11.11
C ARG A 308 3.73 45.36 12.37
N THR A 309 3.85 44.05 12.23
CA THR A 309 3.80 43.08 13.34
C THR A 309 4.90 43.32 14.38
N ALA A 310 6.08 43.79 13.98
CA ALA A 310 7.17 44.11 14.91
C ALA A 310 7.00 45.47 15.60
N GLN A 311 6.23 46.39 15.00
CA GLN A 311 5.92 47.71 15.58
C GLN A 311 4.86 47.62 16.67
N GLU A 312 3.88 46.72 16.53
CA GLU A 312 2.76 46.55 17.47
C GLU A 312 3.13 45.70 18.70
N HIS A 313 4.07 44.76 18.54
CA HIS A 313 4.38 43.74 19.57
C HIS A 313 5.85 43.73 20.02
N GLY A 314 6.68 44.68 19.60
CA GLY A 314 8.11 44.70 19.95
C GLY A 314 8.94 43.62 19.24
N ARG A 315 10.13 43.31 19.78
CA ARG A 315 11.10 42.39 19.14
C ARG A 315 10.62 40.94 19.19
N LEU A 316 10.01 40.49 18.10
CA LEU A 316 9.64 39.09 17.86
C LEU A 316 10.74 38.38 17.05
N MET A 317 11.07 37.12 17.36
CA MET A 317 11.98 36.29 16.55
C MET A 317 11.26 35.07 15.99
N GLN A 318 11.76 34.58 14.86
CA GLN A 318 11.32 33.33 14.25
C GLN A 318 12.51 32.40 14.05
N VAL A 319 12.27 31.09 14.23
CA VAL A 319 13.28 30.06 14.03
C VAL A 319 13.20 29.54 12.60
N TYR A 320 14.34 29.53 11.93
CA TYR A 320 14.52 29.02 10.58
C TYR A 320 15.53 27.87 10.58
N ALA A 321 15.23 26.83 9.81
CA ALA A 321 16.11 25.71 9.58
C ALA A 321 16.83 25.78 8.23
N LYS A 322 18.09 25.34 8.25
CA LYS A 322 18.91 25.05 7.08
C LYS A 322 19.58 23.70 7.24
N ARG A 323 19.27 22.74 6.36
CA ARG A 323 19.92 21.43 6.30
C ARG A 323 19.71 20.76 4.96
N THR A 324 20.51 19.73 4.71
CA THR A 324 20.30 18.78 3.62
C THR A 324 19.92 17.45 4.23
N VAL A 325 18.80 16.88 3.81
CA VAL A 325 18.30 15.58 4.25
C VAL A 325 18.39 14.58 3.11
N LYS A 326 18.87 13.38 3.41
CA LYS A 326 18.94 12.26 2.45
C LYS A 326 17.85 11.25 2.77
N PHE A 327 17.33 10.61 1.74
CA PHE A 327 16.27 9.60 1.78
C PHE A 327 16.68 8.21 2.29
N HIS A 328 17.94 8.00 2.67
CA HIS A 328 18.49 6.64 2.88
C HIS A 328 17.78 5.81 3.96
N TYR A 329 17.12 6.45 4.92
CA TYR A 329 16.43 5.74 6.00
C TYR A 329 15.34 4.78 5.46
N GLN A 330 14.71 5.13 4.32
CA GLN A 330 13.71 4.27 3.68
C GLN A 330 14.23 2.86 3.37
N PHE A 331 15.53 2.70 3.12
CA PHE A 331 16.10 1.41 2.78
C PHE A 331 16.14 0.43 3.95
N ILE A 332 16.19 0.92 5.19
CA ILE A 332 16.05 0.06 6.37
C ILE A 332 14.64 -0.56 6.38
N CYS A 333 13.62 0.29 6.17
CA CYS A 333 12.22 -0.15 6.11
C CYS A 333 11.97 -1.09 4.92
N PHE A 334 12.61 -0.83 3.78
CA PHE A 334 12.58 -1.71 2.62
C PHE A 334 13.15 -3.10 2.92
N GLU A 335 14.34 -3.17 3.53
CA GLU A 335 14.99 -4.44 3.87
C GLU A 335 14.17 -5.26 4.86
N ILE A 336 13.53 -4.60 5.84
CA ILE A 336 12.61 -5.25 6.77
C ILE A 336 11.39 -5.81 6.03
N LEU A 337 10.71 -4.99 5.22
CA LEU A 337 9.55 -5.43 4.43
C LEU A 337 9.91 -6.60 3.51
N LYS A 338 11.05 -6.50 2.81
CA LYS A 338 11.59 -7.55 1.94
C LYS A 338 11.80 -8.85 2.71
N ALA A 339 12.50 -8.80 3.85
CA ALA A 339 12.80 -9.99 4.64
C ALA A 339 11.51 -10.69 5.12
N VAL A 340 10.52 -9.92 5.56
CA VAL A 340 9.22 -10.47 5.97
C VAL A 340 8.46 -11.04 4.77
N ALA A 341 8.45 -10.34 3.64
CA ALA A 341 7.77 -10.78 2.42
C ALA A 341 8.38 -12.09 1.87
N ILE A 342 9.71 -12.23 1.85
CA ILE A 342 10.38 -13.49 1.51
C ILE A 342 9.86 -14.64 2.40
N LYS A 343 9.86 -14.42 3.73
CA LYS A 343 9.49 -15.46 4.70
C LYS A 343 8.00 -15.80 4.69
N LYS A 344 7.12 -14.82 4.46
CA LYS A 344 5.66 -14.96 4.66
C LYS A 344 4.88 -15.04 3.35
N ALA A 345 5.30 -14.31 2.33
CA ALA A 345 4.66 -14.32 1.02
C ALA A 345 5.22 -15.41 0.09
N GLY A 346 6.36 -16.01 0.43
CA GLY A 346 7.01 -17.04 -0.38
C GLY A 346 7.70 -16.48 -1.61
N ILE A 347 8.24 -15.26 -1.54
CA ILE A 347 9.04 -14.69 -2.64
C ILE A 347 10.32 -15.51 -2.77
N GLY A 348 10.52 -16.14 -3.93
CA GLY A 348 11.69 -16.98 -4.20
C GLY A 348 13.02 -16.23 -3.98
N LEU A 349 13.98 -16.89 -3.33
CA LEU A 349 15.30 -16.36 -3.01
C LEU A 349 16.30 -16.41 -4.17
N GLU A 350 15.93 -17.02 -5.30
CA GLU A 350 16.91 -17.46 -6.29
C GLU A 350 17.52 -16.32 -7.12
N ASN A 351 16.92 -15.12 -7.14
CA ASN A 351 17.36 -14.03 -8.02
C ASN A 351 17.15 -12.61 -7.46
N ILE A 352 17.45 -12.38 -6.17
CA ILE A 352 17.46 -11.01 -5.63
C ILE A 352 18.67 -10.26 -6.22
N ILE A 353 18.43 -9.43 -7.24
CA ILE A 353 19.45 -8.55 -7.82
C ILE A 353 19.86 -7.51 -6.75
N PRO A 354 21.17 -7.35 -6.44
CA PRO A 354 21.63 -6.27 -5.57
C PRO A 354 21.23 -4.90 -6.13
N LEU A 355 20.76 -4.00 -5.25
CA LEU A 355 20.36 -2.61 -5.55
C LEU A 355 21.41 -1.77 -6.32
N GLN A 356 22.65 -2.25 -6.43
CA GLN A 356 23.78 -1.55 -7.05
C GLN A 356 23.76 -1.54 -8.60
N THR A 357 22.85 -2.27 -9.26
CA THR A 357 22.79 -2.34 -10.73
C THR A 357 21.39 -2.04 -11.29
N HIS A 358 20.78 -0.90 -10.93
CA HIS A 358 19.54 -0.46 -11.58
C HIS A 358 19.85 0.22 -12.93
N LYS A 359 20.12 -0.60 -13.96
CA LYS A 359 19.63 -0.28 -15.31
C LYS A 359 18.19 -0.80 -15.34
N THR A 360 17.22 0.09 -15.22
CA THR A 360 15.79 -0.23 -15.22
C THR A 360 15.44 -1.02 -16.47
N LYS A 361 15.22 -2.33 -16.35
CA LYS A 361 14.56 -3.11 -17.41
C LYS A 361 13.05 -2.97 -17.21
N ILE A 362 12.54 -1.75 -17.30
CA ILE A 362 11.10 -1.52 -17.47
C ILE A 362 10.77 -1.99 -18.88
N LYS A 363 10.57 -3.31 -19.02
CA LYS A 363 9.97 -3.86 -20.23
C LYS A 363 8.64 -3.15 -20.42
N LYS A 364 8.37 -2.71 -21.65
CA LYS A 364 7.07 -2.22 -22.09
C LYS A 364 5.99 -3.25 -21.72
N ASN A 365 5.44 -3.17 -20.52
CA ASN A 365 4.08 -3.64 -20.26
C ASN A 365 3.19 -2.55 -20.85
N THR A 366 3.12 -2.53 -22.18
CA THR A 366 2.05 -1.84 -22.88
C THR A 366 0.74 -2.40 -22.33
N MET A 367 -0.01 -1.56 -21.63
CA MET A 367 -1.43 -1.84 -21.39
C MET A 367 -2.07 -2.16 -22.74
N PRO A 368 -2.74 -3.32 -22.91
CA PRO A 368 -3.70 -3.48 -23.98
C PRO A 368 -4.92 -2.59 -23.75
#